data_AF-A0A227JDE6-F1
#
_entry.id   AF-A0A227JDE6-F1
#
_cell.length_a   1.000
_cell.length_b   1.000
_cell.length_c   1.000
_cell.angle_alpha   90.00
_cell.angle_beta   90.00
_cell.angle_gamma   90.00
#
_symmetry.space_group_name_H-M   'P 1'
#
loop_
_entity.id
_entity.type
_entity.pdbx_description
1 polymer ?
#
loop_
_entity_poly.entity_id
_entity_poly.type
_entity_poly.pdbx_seq_one_letter_code
_entity_poly.pdbx_strand_id
1 'polypeptide(L)'
;MKSSSKRPMFGPLQPLAVFSLFSLAFLSISRILLAFWQFDRIESFNDFLYILGQGVRVDIATLCWLFILPALLSSFMPLKGKVGECWKWVLRLWMVAGLWILVYMELATAPFIQEYDLRPNRLFVEYLIYPKEVMSMLWTGYKLELFIGAIGTALTLVLGWKWSKKLTDSAQQINWK
;
A
#
# COMPACT_ATOMS: atom_id res chain seq x y z
N MET A 1 -35.08 -10.95 9.24
CA MET A 1 -34.54 -9.86 8.39
C MET A 1 -33.59 -10.46 7.36
N LYS A 2 -34.01 -10.56 6.10
CA LYS A 2 -33.12 -10.93 4.97
C LYS A 2 -32.11 -9.80 4.81
N SER A 3 -30.87 -10.02 5.24
CA SER A 3 -29.74 -9.16 4.86
C SER A 3 -29.69 -9.14 3.34
N SER A 4 -30.00 -7.98 2.75
CA SER A 4 -29.83 -7.71 1.33
C SER A 4 -28.33 -7.82 1.01
N SER A 5 -27.90 -9.04 0.68
CA SER A 5 -26.57 -9.30 0.16
C SER A 5 -26.52 -8.66 -1.22
N LYS A 6 -26.12 -7.38 -1.26
CA LYS A 6 -25.70 -6.74 -2.50
C LYS A 6 -24.66 -7.65 -3.10
N ARG A 7 -24.95 -8.25 -4.26
CA ARG A 7 -23.97 -9.02 -5.00
C ARG A 7 -22.75 -8.12 -5.20
N PRO A 8 -21.55 -8.56 -4.83
CA PRO A 8 -20.38 -7.74 -5.00
C PRO A 8 -20.16 -7.47 -6.48
N MET A 9 -20.12 -6.18 -6.84
CA MET A 9 -20.12 -5.69 -8.23
C MET A 9 -18.93 -6.23 -9.06
N PHE A 10 -17.86 -6.71 -8.40
CA PHE A 10 -16.63 -7.21 -9.03
C PHE A 10 -16.32 -8.70 -8.76
N GLY A 11 -17.25 -9.47 -8.17
CA GLY A 11 -17.09 -10.90 -7.92
C GLY A 11 -15.76 -11.24 -7.19
N PRO A 12 -14.87 -12.07 -7.78
CA PRO A 12 -13.61 -12.49 -7.16
C PRO A 12 -12.57 -11.37 -7.05
N LEU A 13 -12.70 -10.31 -7.86
CA LEU A 13 -11.78 -9.17 -7.89
C LEU A 13 -12.15 -8.08 -6.87
N GLN A 14 -13.29 -8.21 -6.20
CA GLN A 14 -13.75 -7.23 -5.23
C GLN A 14 -12.72 -6.92 -4.12
N PRO A 15 -12.06 -7.91 -3.49
CA PRO A 15 -11.05 -7.63 -2.45
C PRO A 15 -9.92 -6.74 -2.98
N LEU A 16 -9.45 -7.03 -4.20
CA LEU A 16 -8.38 -6.30 -4.85
C LEU A 16 -8.80 -4.88 -5.24
N ALA A 17 -10.01 -4.70 -5.75
CA ALA A 17 -10.54 -3.39 -6.12
C ALA A 17 -10.71 -2.48 -4.89
N VAL A 18 -11.30 -2.99 -3.81
CA VAL A 18 -11.48 -2.24 -2.56
C VAL A 18 -10.12 -1.90 -1.94
N PHE A 19 -9.20 -2.85 -1.94
CA PHE A 19 -7.86 -2.64 -1.42
C PHE A 19 -7.08 -1.60 -2.23
N SER A 20 -7.18 -1.64 -3.57
CA SER A 20 -6.52 -0.68 -4.46
C SER A 20 -7.06 0.72 -4.25
N LEU A 21 -8.39 0.89 -4.13
CA LEU A 21 -9.01 2.18 -3.88
C LEU A 21 -8.59 2.77 -2.52
N PHE A 22 -8.57 1.93 -1.48
CA PHE A 22 -8.09 2.34 -0.16
C PHE A 22 -6.62 2.78 -0.20
N SER A 23 -5.76 2.01 -0.88
CA SER A 23 -4.33 2.32 -0.99
C SER A 23 -4.11 3.63 -1.76
N LEU A 24 -4.85 3.85 -2.84
CA LEU A 24 -4.79 5.10 -3.61
C LEU A 24 -5.22 6.31 -2.78
N ALA A 25 -6.32 6.18 -2.02
CA ALA A 25 -6.77 7.23 -1.11
C ALA A 25 -5.73 7.51 -0.01
N PHE A 26 -5.15 6.47 0.58
CA PHE A 26 -4.10 6.59 1.58
C PHE A 26 -2.87 7.32 1.04
N LEU A 27 -2.35 6.93 -0.12
CA LEU A 27 -1.19 7.58 -0.76
C LEU A 27 -1.50 9.03 -1.14
N SER A 28 -2.71 9.30 -1.62
CA SER A 28 -3.14 10.66 -1.96
C SER A 28 -3.19 11.57 -0.73
N ILE A 29 -3.77 11.09 0.38
CA ILE A 29 -3.82 11.83 1.65
C ILE A 29 -2.41 12.05 2.19
N SER A 30 -1.57 11.01 2.20
CA SER A 30 -0.17 11.11 2.62
C SER A 30 0.59 12.16 1.80
N ARG A 31 0.42 12.18 0.48
CA ARG A 31 1.02 13.19 -0.39
C ARG A 31 0.55 14.60 -0.08
N ILE A 32 -0.76 14.79 0.15
CA ILE A 32 -1.30 16.10 0.51
C ILE A 32 -0.68 16.56 1.83
N LEU A 33 -0.59 15.69 2.85
CA LEU A 33 0.05 16.01 4.12
C LEU A 33 1.54 16.38 3.96
N LEU A 34 2.28 15.62 3.16
CA LEU A 34 3.69 15.92 2.85
C LEU A 34 3.85 17.23 2.08
N ALA A 35 2.96 17.53 1.14
CA ALA A 35 2.97 18.78 0.39
C ALA A 35 2.64 19.99 1.28
N PHE A 36 1.71 19.82 2.23
CA PHE A 36 1.45 20.84 3.26
C PHE A 36 2.63 21.03 4.21
N TRP A 37 3.33 19.95 4.57
CA TRP A 37 4.52 20.04 5.40
C TRP A 37 5.69 20.72 4.69
N GLN A 38 5.84 20.50 3.38
CA GLN A 38 6.87 21.12 2.52
C GLN A 38 6.33 22.31 1.73
N PHE A 39 5.33 23.03 2.27
CA PHE A 39 4.66 24.10 1.54
C PHE A 39 5.61 25.23 1.12
N ASP A 40 6.63 25.50 1.95
CA ASP A 40 7.66 26.51 1.66
C ASP A 40 8.48 26.20 0.40
N ARG A 41 8.49 24.94 -0.07
CA ARG A 41 9.18 24.53 -1.30
C ARG A 41 8.32 24.65 -2.55
N ILE A 42 7.05 25.02 -2.41
CA ILE A 42 6.08 25.09 -3.51
C ILE A 42 5.88 26.54 -3.90
N GLU A 43 6.45 26.93 -5.04
CA GLU A 43 6.43 28.32 -5.52
C GLU A 43 5.07 28.74 -6.07
N SER A 44 4.31 27.82 -6.67
CA SER A 44 3.02 28.13 -7.28
C SER A 44 1.93 27.07 -7.01
N PHE A 45 0.67 27.52 -7.06
CA PHE A 45 -0.48 26.62 -6.98
C PHE A 45 -0.55 25.62 -8.14
N ASN A 46 0.01 25.98 -9.31
CA ASN A 46 0.10 25.07 -10.44
C ASN A 46 1.08 23.93 -10.17
N ASP A 47 2.18 24.19 -9.48
CA ASP A 47 3.15 23.16 -9.08
C ASP A 47 2.53 22.20 -8.06
N PHE A 48 1.72 22.71 -7.13
CA PHE A 48 0.95 21.87 -6.20
C PHE A 48 0.02 20.91 -6.93
N LEU A 49 -0.78 21.41 -7.88
CA LEU A 49 -1.66 20.57 -8.70
C LEU A 49 -0.87 19.58 -9.56
N TYR A 50 0.28 20.00 -10.10
CA TYR A 50 1.15 19.14 -10.88
C TYR A 50 1.70 17.98 -10.04
N ILE A 51 2.20 18.25 -8.83
CA ILE A 51 2.69 17.22 -7.90
C ILE A 51 1.59 16.22 -7.55
N LEU A 52 0.37 16.69 -7.27
CA LEU A 52 -0.77 15.81 -6.97
C LEU A 52 -1.17 14.98 -8.19
N GLY A 53 -1.31 15.58 -9.37
CA GLY A 53 -1.71 14.90 -10.60
C GLY A 53 -0.69 13.86 -11.06
N GLN A 54 0.59 14.22 -11.08
CA GLN A 54 1.68 13.28 -11.42
C GLN A 54 1.81 12.19 -10.37
N GLY A 55 1.64 12.55 -9.09
CA GLY A 55 1.65 11.61 -7.99
C GLY A 55 0.58 10.53 -8.14
N VAL A 56 -0.68 10.92 -8.34
CA VAL A 56 -1.79 9.97 -8.53
C VAL A 56 -1.55 9.07 -9.73
N ARG A 57 -0.98 9.60 -10.83
CA ARG A 57 -0.61 8.79 -12.01
C ARG A 57 0.38 7.69 -11.65
N VAL A 58 1.43 8.02 -10.88
CA VAL A 58 2.45 7.05 -10.45
C VAL A 58 1.86 6.05 -9.45
N ASP A 59 0.98 6.49 -8.56
CA ASP A 59 0.32 5.59 -7.60
C ASP A 59 -0.57 4.56 -8.31
N ILE A 60 -1.36 5.01 -9.31
CA ILE A 60 -2.18 4.11 -10.15
C ILE A 60 -1.29 3.08 -10.82
N ALA A 61 -0.20 3.51 -11.46
CA ALA A 61 0.75 2.59 -12.09
C ALA A 61 1.29 1.57 -11.06
N THR A 62 1.74 2.04 -9.90
CA THR A 62 2.31 1.20 -8.84
C THR A 62 1.31 0.15 -8.35
N LEU A 63 0.05 0.54 -8.12
CA LEU A 63 -1.02 -0.38 -7.72
C LEU A 63 -1.36 -1.38 -8.83
N CYS A 64 -1.36 -0.96 -10.10
CA CYS A 64 -1.52 -1.87 -11.23
C CYS A 64 -0.40 -2.92 -11.26
N TRP A 65 0.87 -2.50 -11.12
CA TRP A 65 2.00 -3.43 -11.05
C TRP A 65 1.90 -4.39 -9.86
N LEU A 66 1.44 -3.91 -8.70
CA LEU A 66 1.30 -4.72 -7.49
C LEU A 66 0.16 -5.75 -7.60
N PHE A 67 -0.96 -5.40 -8.25
CA PHE A 67 -2.18 -6.22 -8.25
C PHE A 67 -2.50 -6.94 -9.55
N ILE A 68 -1.81 -6.67 -10.66
CA ILE A 68 -2.09 -7.34 -11.94
C ILE A 68 -1.95 -8.86 -11.84
N LEU A 69 -0.92 -9.36 -11.16
CA LEU A 69 -0.67 -10.79 -10.99
C LEU A 69 -1.73 -11.44 -10.07
N PRO A 70 -2.00 -10.91 -8.85
CA PRO A 70 -3.09 -11.41 -8.02
C PRO A 70 -4.47 -11.35 -8.69
N ALA A 71 -4.75 -10.31 -9.49
CA ALA A 71 -6.00 -10.15 -10.20
C ALA A 71 -6.17 -11.19 -11.31
N LEU A 72 -5.10 -11.44 -12.08
CA LEU A 72 -5.09 -12.47 -13.11
C LEU A 72 -5.32 -13.85 -12.47
N LEU A 73 -4.54 -14.21 -11.45
CA LEU A 73 -4.68 -15.49 -10.77
C LEU A 73 -6.05 -15.67 -10.09
N SER A 74 -6.61 -14.61 -9.51
CA SER A 74 -7.94 -14.65 -8.90
C SER A 74 -9.07 -14.86 -9.91
N SER A 75 -8.84 -14.57 -11.19
CA SER A 75 -9.81 -14.86 -12.26
C SER A 75 -9.84 -16.33 -12.65
N PHE A 76 -8.72 -17.05 -12.50
CA PHE A 76 -8.60 -18.47 -12.85
C PHE A 76 -8.77 -19.43 -11.67
N MET A 77 -8.43 -19.00 -10.45
CA MET A 77 -8.47 -19.87 -9.27
C MET A 77 -9.88 -20.01 -8.69
N PRO A 78 -10.30 -21.22 -8.28
CA PRO A 78 -11.58 -21.41 -7.59
C PRO A 78 -11.55 -20.77 -6.20
N LEU A 79 -12.66 -20.15 -5.76
CA LEU A 79 -12.76 -19.56 -4.40
C LEU A 79 -13.36 -20.51 -3.36
N LYS A 80 -13.74 -21.73 -3.76
CA LYS A 80 -14.34 -22.76 -2.93
C LYS A 80 -13.45 -24.01 -2.88
N GLY A 81 -13.52 -24.75 -1.78
CA GLY A 81 -12.72 -25.95 -1.53
C GLY A 81 -11.31 -25.65 -1.00
N LYS A 82 -10.54 -26.70 -0.71
CA LYS A 82 -9.20 -26.59 -0.10
C LYS A 82 -8.24 -25.71 -0.92
N VAL A 83 -8.31 -25.77 -2.24
CA VAL A 83 -7.51 -24.95 -3.16
C VAL A 83 -7.89 -23.47 -3.05
N GLY A 84 -9.19 -23.16 -2.94
CA GLY A 84 -9.66 -21.79 -2.78
C GLY A 84 -9.34 -21.17 -1.42
N GLU A 85 -9.33 -21.96 -0.36
CA GLU A 85 -8.88 -21.50 0.96
C GLU A 85 -7.38 -21.19 0.97
N CYS A 86 -6.57 -22.05 0.34
CA CYS A 86 -5.15 -21.79 0.13
C CYS A 86 -4.93 -20.50 -0.68
N TRP A 87 -5.66 -20.34 -1.79
CA TRP A 87 -5.58 -19.14 -2.61
C TRP A 87 -5.97 -17.87 -1.84
N LYS A 88 -7.06 -17.90 -1.07
CA LYS A 88 -7.46 -16.77 -0.20
C LYS A 88 -6.36 -16.42 0.79
N TRP A 89 -5.67 -17.41 1.36
CA TRP A 89 -4.56 -17.15 2.28
C TRP A 89 -3.37 -16.48 1.60
N VAL A 90 -2.98 -16.96 0.41
CA VAL A 90 -1.95 -16.32 -0.43
C VAL A 90 -2.34 -14.90 -0.81
N LEU A 91 -3.59 -14.68 -1.22
CA LEU A 91 -4.12 -13.36 -1.57
C LEU A 91 -4.06 -12.40 -0.37
N ARG A 92 -4.39 -12.87 0.83
CA ARG A 92 -4.28 -12.08 2.06
C ARG A 92 -2.84 -11.69 2.36
N LEU A 93 -1.91 -12.64 2.28
CA LEU A 93 -0.49 -12.34 2.46
C LEU A 93 -0.01 -11.30 1.46
N TRP A 94 -0.39 -11.43 0.19
CA TRP A 94 -0.02 -10.49 -0.86
C TRP A 94 -0.55 -9.09 -0.58
N MET A 95 -1.84 -8.96 -0.24
CA MET A 95 -2.44 -7.66 0.09
C MET A 95 -1.80 -7.03 1.34
N VAL A 96 -1.51 -7.81 2.38
CA VAL A 96 -0.88 -7.29 3.60
C VAL A 96 0.57 -6.89 3.37
N ALA A 97 1.35 -7.71 2.65
CA ALA A 97 2.70 -7.37 2.26
C ALA A 97 2.75 -6.11 1.38
N GLY A 98 1.84 -6.03 0.40
CA GLY A 98 1.65 -4.85 -0.43
C GLY A 98 1.31 -3.60 0.38
N LEU A 99 0.36 -3.69 1.32
CA LEU A 99 0.02 -2.57 2.21
C LEU A 99 1.23 -2.12 3.02
N TRP A 100 1.92 -3.09 3.61
CA TRP A 100 3.06 -2.85 4.47
C TRP A 100 4.18 -2.13 3.71
N ILE A 101 4.49 -2.57 2.49
CA ILE A 101 5.48 -1.89 1.63
C ILE A 101 5.03 -0.45 1.36
N LEU A 102 3.78 -0.21 0.96
CA LEU A 102 3.29 1.14 0.66
C LEU A 102 3.36 2.06 1.89
N VAL A 103 2.92 1.60 3.05
CA VAL A 103 2.96 2.38 4.29
C VAL A 103 4.39 2.63 4.73
N TYR A 104 5.24 1.60 4.72
CA TYR A 104 6.64 1.71 5.13
C TYR A 104 7.40 2.71 4.25
N MET A 105 7.19 2.65 2.93
CA MET A 105 7.81 3.58 2.00
C MET A 105 7.36 5.02 2.24
N GLU A 106 6.07 5.26 2.52
CA GLU A 106 5.61 6.63 2.85
C GLU A 106 6.09 7.13 4.21
N LEU A 107 6.24 6.25 5.20
CA LEU A 107 6.86 6.62 6.48
C LEU A 107 8.34 6.96 6.31
N ALA A 108 9.05 6.24 5.44
CA ALA A 108 10.43 6.53 5.09
C ALA A 108 10.56 7.81 4.23
N THR A 109 9.50 8.26 3.54
CA THR A 109 9.55 9.48 2.72
C THR A 109 9.92 10.72 3.53
N ALA A 110 9.38 10.89 4.74
CA ALA A 110 9.64 12.09 5.54
C ALA A 110 11.13 12.29 5.89
N PRO A 111 11.84 11.31 6.50
CA PRO A 111 13.27 11.47 6.76
C PRO A 111 14.11 11.52 5.48
N PHE A 112 13.71 10.80 4.43
CA PHE A 112 14.45 10.81 3.16
C PHE A 112 14.40 12.17 2.46
N ILE A 113 13.27 12.88 2.56
CA ILE A 113 13.15 14.27 2.08
C ILE A 113 14.04 15.20 2.91
N GLN A 114 14.15 15.03 4.22
CA GLN A 114 15.00 15.90 5.04
C GLN A 114 16.48 15.77 4.70
N GLU A 115 16.94 14.54 4.47
CA GLU A 115 18.36 14.26 4.26
C GLU A 115 18.79 14.41 2.81
N TYR A 116 17.95 13.98 1.86
CA TYR A 116 18.31 13.87 0.45
C TYR A 116 17.43 14.73 -0.48
N ASP A 117 16.45 15.48 0.04
CA ASP A 117 15.47 16.26 -0.74
C ASP A 117 14.73 15.44 -1.82
N LEU A 118 14.73 14.11 -1.67
CA LEU A 118 14.20 13.15 -2.62
C LEU A 118 13.27 12.18 -1.91
N ARG A 119 12.35 11.59 -2.66
CA ARG A 119 11.59 10.43 -2.18
C ARG A 119 12.43 9.15 -2.28
N PRO A 120 12.15 8.12 -1.48
CA PRO A 120 12.82 6.83 -1.57
C PRO A 120 12.79 6.29 -3.01
N ASN A 121 13.97 6.15 -3.61
CA ASN A 121 14.16 5.69 -4.99
C ASN A 121 15.29 4.66 -5.05
N ARG A 122 15.98 4.51 -6.20
CA ARG A 122 17.16 3.63 -6.33
C ARG A 122 18.21 3.84 -5.22
N LEU A 123 18.44 5.07 -4.77
CA LEU A 123 19.38 5.38 -3.68
C LEU A 123 18.99 4.68 -2.39
N PHE A 124 17.69 4.56 -2.09
CA PHE A 124 17.20 3.85 -0.92
C PHE A 124 17.70 2.40 -0.89
N VAL A 125 17.68 1.73 -2.05
CA VAL A 125 18.14 0.34 -2.18
C VAL A 125 19.67 0.26 -2.12
N GLU A 126 20.37 1.22 -2.71
CA GLU A 126 21.84 1.25 -2.69
C GLU A 126 22.39 1.42 -1.27
N TYR A 127 21.75 2.23 -0.42
CA TYR A 127 22.14 2.35 0.98
C TYR A 127 21.91 1.07 1.77
N LEU A 128 20.88 0.28 1.46
CA LEU A 128 20.62 -1.01 2.13
C LEU A 128 21.72 -2.06 1.89
N ILE A 129 22.57 -1.88 0.87
CA ILE A 129 23.75 -2.72 0.65
C ILE A 129 24.78 -2.56 1.79
N TYR A 130 24.75 -1.43 2.50
CA TYR A 130 25.62 -1.10 3.63
C TYR A 130 24.83 -1.09 4.96
N PRO A 131 24.29 -2.25 5.41
CA PRO A 131 23.33 -2.29 6.51
C PRO A 131 23.92 -1.82 7.84
N LYS A 132 25.23 -2.02 8.08
CA LYS A 132 25.88 -1.59 9.32
C LYS A 132 25.88 -0.06 9.45
N GLU A 133 26.17 0.63 8.35
CA GLU A 133 26.25 2.09 8.30
C GLU A 133 24.85 2.70 8.43
N VAL A 134 23.88 2.18 7.67
CA VAL A 134 22.48 2.63 7.74
C VAL A 134 21.89 2.39 9.12
N MET A 135 22.08 1.20 9.70
CA MET A 135 21.55 0.92 11.04
C MET A 135 22.20 1.78 12.12
N SER A 136 23.51 2.03 12.02
CA SER A 136 24.20 2.94 12.94
C SER A 136 23.67 4.37 12.81
N MET A 137 23.53 4.88 11.58
CA MET A 137 22.98 6.21 11.29
C MET A 137 21.56 6.37 11.83
N LEU A 138 20.67 5.40 11.55
CA LEU A 138 19.30 5.42 12.05
C LEU A 138 19.24 5.36 13.57
N TRP A 139 20.10 4.55 14.19
CA TRP A 139 20.15 4.43 15.64
C TRP A 139 20.71 5.68 16.32
N THR A 140 21.61 6.44 15.70
CA THR A 140 22.17 7.65 16.30
C THR A 140 21.33 8.89 16.02
N GLY A 141 20.86 9.06 14.77
CA GLY A 141 20.22 10.29 14.29
C GLY A 141 18.70 10.24 14.16
N TYR A 142 18.12 9.07 13.86
CA TYR A 142 16.70 8.94 13.47
C TYR A 142 15.91 7.98 14.37
N LYS A 143 16.15 8.02 15.68
CA LYS A 143 15.51 7.11 16.64
C LYS A 143 13.99 7.23 16.65
N LEU A 144 13.49 8.46 16.50
CA LEU A 144 12.06 8.75 16.54
C LEU A 144 11.38 8.20 15.28
N GLU A 145 11.97 8.42 14.11
CA GLU A 145 11.52 7.96 12.81
C GLU A 145 11.57 6.43 12.73
N LEU A 146 12.63 5.82 13.29
CA LEU A 146 12.73 4.37 13.45
C LEU A 146 11.59 3.81 14.31
N PHE A 147 11.25 4.49 15.42
CA PHE A 147 10.16 4.10 16.29
C PHE A 147 8.78 4.26 15.62
N ILE A 148 8.56 5.36 14.90
CA ILE A 148 7.37 5.57 14.07
C ILE A 148 7.26 4.49 12.99
N GLY A 149 8.35 4.17 12.31
CA GLY A 149 8.41 3.12 11.30
C GLY A 149 8.07 1.74 11.87
N ALA A 150 8.56 1.44 13.08
CA ALA A 150 8.28 0.20 13.79
C ALA A 150 6.79 0.10 14.19
N ILE A 151 6.22 1.16 14.77
CA ILE A 151 4.79 1.22 15.11
C ILE A 151 3.94 1.11 13.84
N GLY A 152 4.27 1.87 12.81
CA GLY A 152 3.57 1.85 11.53
C GLY A 152 3.59 0.47 10.88
N THR A 153 4.73 -0.22 10.95
CA THR A 153 4.86 -1.62 10.51
C THR A 153 3.93 -2.55 11.31
N ALA A 154 3.98 -2.49 12.63
CA ALA A 154 3.15 -3.34 13.49
C ALA A 154 1.65 -3.08 13.26
N LEU A 155 1.22 -1.82 13.21
CA LEU A 155 -0.15 -1.43 12.95
C LEU A 155 -0.62 -1.90 11.58
N THR A 156 0.21 -1.72 10.54
CA THR A 156 -0.15 -2.12 9.18
C THR A 156 -0.31 -3.63 9.07
N LEU A 157 0.58 -4.41 9.69
CA LEU A 157 0.48 -5.86 9.70
C LEU A 157 -0.77 -6.32 10.47
N VAL A 158 -1.03 -5.78 11.66
CA VAL A 158 -2.18 -6.20 12.49
C VAL A 158 -3.52 -5.78 11.87
N LEU A 159 -3.66 -4.51 11.50
CA LEU A 159 -4.89 -3.97 10.92
C LEU A 159 -5.11 -4.53 9.51
N GLY A 160 -4.05 -4.58 8.69
CA GLY A 160 -4.09 -5.18 7.36
C GLY A 160 -4.48 -6.65 7.42
N TRP A 161 -3.97 -7.43 8.37
CA TRP A 161 -4.35 -8.84 8.52
C TRP A 161 -5.81 -9.04 8.92
N LYS A 162 -6.33 -8.21 9.84
CA LYS A 162 -7.74 -8.23 10.24
C LYS A 162 -8.66 -7.79 9.11
N TRP A 163 -8.29 -6.74 8.39
CA TRP A 163 -9.09 -6.17 7.31
C TRP A 163 -9.10 -7.06 6.07
N SER A 164 -7.94 -7.61 5.68
CA SER A 164 -7.82 -8.55 4.56
C SER A 164 -8.68 -9.79 4.76
N LYS A 165 -8.80 -10.30 5.99
CA LYS A 165 -9.71 -11.42 6.33
C LYS A 165 -11.14 -11.10 5.93
N LYS A 166 -11.65 -9.96 6.40
CA LYS A 166 -13.03 -9.52 6.14
C LYS A 166 -13.30 -9.36 4.65
N LEU A 167 -12.33 -8.86 3.89
CA LEU A 167 -12.42 -8.68 2.45
C LEU A 167 -12.45 -10.01 1.69
N THR A 168 -11.54 -10.94 1.99
CA THR A 168 -11.49 -12.24 1.30
C THR A 168 -12.64 -13.17 1.66
N ASP A 169 -13.19 -13.05 2.87
CA ASP A 169 -14.34 -13.82 3.31
C ASP A 169 -15.63 -13.34 2.62
N SER A 170 -15.67 -12.05 2.25
CA SER A 170 -16.78 -11.45 1.50
C SER A 170 -16.72 -11.74 -0.01
N ALA A 171 -15.61 -12.28 -0.52
CA ALA A 171 -15.43 -12.54 -1.93
C ALA A 171 -16.33 -13.68 -2.42
N GLN A 172 -17.12 -13.41 -3.47
CA GLN A 172 -17.99 -14.38 -4.11
C GLN A 172 -17.45 -14.79 -5.48
N GLN A 173 -17.50 -16.09 -5.78
CA GLN A 173 -17.15 -16.61 -7.10
C GLN A 173 -18.21 -16.21 -8.12
N ILE A 174 -17.80 -15.83 -9.33
CA ILE A 174 -18.72 -15.60 -10.44
C ILE A 174 -19.36 -16.95 -10.79
N ASN A 175 -20.68 -17.03 -10.68
CA ASN A 175 -21.44 -18.19 -11.11
C ASN A 175 -21.85 -17.95 -12.57
N TRP A 176 -21.04 -18.43 -13.50
CA TRP A 176 -21.42 -18.51 -14.91
C TRP A 176 -22.48 -19.62 -14.99
N LYS A 177 -23.75 -19.20 -14.96
CA LYS A 177 -24.88 -20.08 -15.29
C LYS A 177 -25.08 -20.09 -16.80
#